data_AF-A0A7S0T004-F1
#
_entry.id   AF-A0A7S0T004-F1
#
_cell.length_a   1.000
_cell.length_b   1.000
_cell.length_c   1.000
_cell.angle_alpha   90.00
_cell.angle_beta   90.00
_cell.angle_gamma   90.00
#
_symmetry.space_group_name_H-M   'P 1'
#
loop_
_entity.id
_entity.type
_entity.pdbx_description
1 polymer ?
#
loop_
_entity_poly.entity_id
_entity_poly.type
_entity_poly.pdbx_seq_one_letter_code
_entity_poly.pdbx_strand_id
1 'polypeptide(L)'
;EGGRGKWHTHSTLRSMRYVSTRGGAPPTALDDVVLNGFAPDGGLYVPETIPTVDPRVLASWCGLHFVDLAAEVLALFVDPDVVPPADLRRLLAASYAKFEHPDITPLVPLSRGEDKDSNGDDGEGGGGDPLREGTHPVYVLELFHGPTLSFKDVAM
;
A
#
# COMPACT_ATOMS: atom_id res chain seq x y z
N GLU A 1 34.02 17.92 10.68
CA GLU A 1 32.84 18.79 10.52
C GLU A 1 31.60 18.10 11.07
N GLY A 2 30.75 18.84 11.76
CA GLY A 2 29.48 18.37 12.30
C GLY A 2 28.32 18.74 11.37
N GLY A 3 27.55 17.73 10.96
CA GLY A 3 26.29 17.88 10.23
C GLY A 3 25.23 16.96 10.83
N ARG A 4 24.87 17.17 12.11
CA ARG A 4 23.70 16.53 12.70
C ARG A 4 22.46 17.14 12.05
N GLY A 5 21.78 16.33 11.24
CA GLY A 5 20.49 16.67 10.64
C GLY A 5 19.54 17.20 11.70
N LYS A 6 19.14 18.46 11.52
CA LYS A 6 18.25 19.19 12.42
C LYS A 6 16.83 18.67 12.22
N TRP A 7 16.39 17.74 13.05
CA TRP A 7 14.98 17.46 13.23
C TRP A 7 14.36 18.69 13.87
N HIS A 8 13.53 19.39 13.11
CA HIS A 8 12.83 20.57 13.61
C HIS A 8 11.75 20.08 14.57
N THR A 9 12.05 20.11 15.87
CA THR A 9 11.04 19.99 16.93
C THR A 9 10.27 21.30 16.98
N HIS A 10 9.16 21.37 16.25
CA HIS A 10 8.09 22.33 16.48
C HIS A 10 6.76 21.70 16.06
N SER A 11 6.05 21.18 17.05
CA SER A 11 4.61 21.31 17.24
C SER A 11 4.13 20.16 18.10
N THR A 12 3.34 20.47 19.11
CA THR A 12 2.49 19.55 19.87
C THR A 12 1.49 18.89 18.91
N LEU A 13 1.96 18.00 18.04
CA LEU A 13 1.10 17.19 17.18
C LEU A 13 0.41 16.19 18.10
N ARG A 14 -0.93 16.20 18.10
CA ARG A 14 -1.71 15.13 18.71
C ARG A 14 -1.17 13.80 18.15
N SER A 15 -0.69 12.93 19.02
CA SER A 15 -0.45 11.52 18.74
C SER A 15 -1.60 10.91 17.97
N MET A 16 -1.32 9.99 17.06
CA MET A 16 -2.34 9.30 16.27
C MET A 16 -3.28 8.52 17.20
N ARG A 17 -4.60 8.70 17.04
CA ARG A 17 -5.62 8.02 17.83
C ARG A 17 -6.59 7.27 16.95
N TYR A 18 -7.20 6.25 17.52
CA TYR A 18 -8.18 5.40 16.89
C TYR A 18 -9.50 5.43 17.66
N VAL A 19 -10.61 5.50 16.95
CA VAL A 19 -11.96 5.53 17.51
C VAL A 19 -12.76 4.33 17.04
N SER A 20 -13.73 3.90 17.84
CA SER A 20 -14.67 2.86 17.41
C SER A 20 -15.61 3.41 16.35
N THR A 21 -15.89 2.61 15.31
CA THR A 21 -16.93 2.90 14.32
C THR A 21 -18.34 2.97 14.91
N ARG A 22 -18.55 2.52 16.15
CA ARG A 22 -19.83 2.63 16.88
C ARG A 22 -19.87 3.79 17.88
N GLY A 23 -18.74 4.47 18.10
CA GLY A 23 -18.64 5.63 18.99
C GLY A 23 -18.79 5.32 20.49
N GLY A 24 -18.89 4.06 20.88
CA GLY A 24 -19.09 3.63 22.27
C GLY A 24 -17.80 3.37 23.04
N ALA A 25 -16.64 3.67 22.45
CA ALA A 25 -15.33 3.52 23.07
C ALA A 25 -14.56 4.85 23.04
N PRO A 26 -13.75 5.16 24.07
CA PRO A 26 -12.86 6.31 24.05
C PRO A 26 -11.82 6.16 22.92
N PRO A 27 -11.22 7.26 22.45
CA PRO A 27 -10.07 7.18 21.55
C PRO A 27 -8.95 6.34 22.18
N THR A 28 -8.27 5.52 21.38
CA THR A 28 -7.29 4.51 21.84
C THR A 28 -5.99 4.65 21.04
N ALA A 29 -4.85 4.28 21.64
CA ALA A 29 -3.55 4.28 20.96
C ALA A 29 -3.37 3.02 20.09
N LEU A 30 -2.44 3.05 19.14
CA LEU A 30 -2.28 1.98 18.14
C LEU A 30 -1.95 0.61 18.75
N ASP A 31 -1.05 0.57 19.72
CA ASP A 31 -0.62 -0.65 20.42
C ASP A 31 -1.81 -1.37 21.07
N ASP A 32 -2.64 -0.62 21.80
CA ASP A 32 -3.89 -1.14 22.37
C ASP A 32 -4.85 -1.63 21.29
N VAL A 33 -4.96 -0.94 20.15
CA VAL A 33 -5.82 -1.36 19.03
C VAL A 33 -5.36 -2.69 18.44
N VAL A 34 -4.06 -2.80 18.15
CA VAL A 34 -3.46 -4.00 17.54
C VAL A 34 -3.59 -5.21 18.47
N LEU A 35 -3.43 -5.01 19.78
CA LEU A 35 -3.54 -6.08 20.77
C LEU A 35 -4.99 -6.54 21.02
N ASN A 36 -5.95 -5.62 21.01
CA ASN A 36 -7.35 -5.94 21.31
C ASN A 36 -8.15 -6.41 20.09
N GLY A 37 -7.77 -5.99 18.88
CA GLY A 37 -8.43 -6.31 17.61
C GLY A 37 -9.79 -5.63 17.42
N PHE A 38 -10.71 -5.77 18.39
CA PHE A 38 -12.04 -5.16 18.39
C PHE A 38 -12.18 -4.09 19.48
N ALA A 39 -13.01 -3.09 19.23
CA ALA A 39 -13.39 -2.14 20.25
C ALA A 39 -14.31 -2.80 21.30
N PRO A 40 -14.33 -2.34 22.57
CA PRO A 40 -15.17 -2.91 23.63
C PRO A 40 -16.67 -2.92 23.33
N ASP A 41 -17.13 -2.04 22.44
CA ASP A 41 -18.51 -1.94 21.97
C ASP A 41 -18.82 -2.86 20.77
N GLY A 42 -17.87 -3.73 20.40
CA GLY A 42 -17.94 -4.63 19.24
C GLY A 42 -17.81 -3.93 17.89
N GLY A 43 -17.40 -2.65 17.88
CA GLY A 43 -17.02 -1.91 16.68
C GLY A 43 -15.61 -2.25 16.19
N LEU A 44 -15.25 -1.66 15.06
CA LEU A 44 -13.89 -1.69 14.53
C LEU A 44 -13.18 -0.40 14.90
N TYR A 45 -11.87 -0.46 15.13
CA TYR A 45 -11.06 0.73 15.29
C TYR A 45 -10.73 1.33 13.93
N VAL A 46 -10.95 2.63 13.80
CA VAL A 46 -10.54 3.45 12.65
C VAL A 46 -9.75 4.65 13.13
N PRO A 47 -8.81 5.17 12.33
CA PRO A 47 -8.12 6.42 12.64
C PRO A 47 -9.12 7.57 12.95
N GLU A 48 -8.87 8.36 14.00
CA GLU A 48 -9.68 9.55 14.36
C GLU A 48 -9.71 10.55 13.19
N THR A 49 -8.61 10.64 12.44
CA THR A 49 -8.48 11.46 11.23
C THR A 49 -7.73 10.69 10.15
N ILE A 50 -8.16 10.80 8.90
CA ILE A 50 -7.42 10.25 7.76
C ILE A 50 -6.25 11.20 7.43
N PRO A 51 -4.98 10.75 7.48
CA PRO A 51 -3.84 11.57 7.12
C PRO A 51 -3.92 12.03 5.65
N THR A 52 -3.39 13.21 5.38
CA THR A 52 -3.26 13.74 4.01
C THR A 52 -1.80 13.85 3.64
N VAL A 53 -1.49 13.67 2.35
CA VAL A 53 -0.13 13.74 1.81
C VAL A 53 -0.06 14.91 0.84
N ASP A 54 0.92 15.81 1.02
CA ASP A 54 1.18 16.90 0.07
C ASP A 54 1.52 16.32 -1.30
N PRO A 55 0.96 16.83 -2.42
CA PRO A 55 1.22 16.29 -3.75
C PRO A 55 2.71 16.20 -4.14
N ARG A 56 3.56 17.10 -3.63
CA ARG A 56 5.01 17.05 -3.88
C ARG A 56 5.68 15.91 -3.11
N VAL A 57 5.23 15.66 -1.88
CA VAL A 57 5.68 14.51 -1.09
C VAL A 57 5.23 13.22 -1.79
N LEU A 58 3.97 13.14 -2.20
CA LEU A 58 3.45 11.99 -2.95
C LEU A 58 4.25 11.73 -4.25
N ALA A 59 4.57 12.78 -5.00
CA ALA A 59 5.40 12.66 -6.20
C ALA A 59 6.82 12.15 -5.89
N SER A 60 7.38 12.49 -4.72
CA SER A 60 8.69 11.99 -4.30
C SER A 60 8.68 10.48 -4.01
N TRP A 61 7.51 9.89 -3.76
CA TRP A 61 7.36 8.47 -3.46
C TRP A 61 7.32 7.57 -4.69
N CYS A 62 7.15 8.12 -5.90
CA CYS A 62 7.00 7.33 -7.13
C CYS A 62 8.21 6.43 -7.45
N GLY A 63 9.40 6.76 -6.93
CA GLY A 63 10.63 5.97 -7.15
C GLY A 63 10.99 5.02 -6.00
N LEU A 64 10.16 4.94 -4.96
CA LEU A 64 10.47 4.10 -3.79
C LEU A 64 10.20 2.63 -4.09
N HIS A 65 11.05 1.76 -3.54
CA HIS A 65 10.76 0.33 -3.46
C HIS A 65 9.61 0.08 -2.48
N PHE A 66 8.94 -1.07 -2.64
CA PHE A 66 7.73 -1.41 -1.89
C PHE A 66 7.89 -1.25 -0.37
N VAL A 67 8.99 -1.74 0.22
CA VAL A 67 9.24 -1.65 1.67
C VAL A 67 9.40 -0.20 2.14
N ASP A 68 10.10 0.62 1.35
CA ASP A 68 10.28 2.04 1.67
C ASP A 68 8.96 2.81 1.55
N LEU A 69 8.19 2.55 0.49
CA LEU A 69 6.86 3.12 0.32
C LEU A 69 5.91 2.71 1.46
N ALA A 70 5.91 1.43 1.84
CA ALA A 70 5.12 0.93 2.96
C ALA A 70 5.51 1.64 4.27
N ALA A 71 6.81 1.90 4.49
CA ALA A 71 7.28 2.63 5.66
C ALA A 71 6.77 4.08 5.68
N GLU A 72 6.83 4.79 4.55
CA GLU A 72 6.31 6.17 4.45
C GLU A 72 4.80 6.23 4.69
N VAL A 73 4.03 5.29 4.11
CA VAL A 73 2.57 5.24 4.25
C VAL A 73 2.17 4.87 5.68
N LEU A 74 2.77 3.83 6.27
CA LEU A 74 2.43 3.38 7.61
C LEU A 74 2.87 4.36 8.69
N ALA A 75 3.96 5.11 8.49
CA ALA A 75 4.38 6.16 9.41
C ALA A 75 3.34 7.28 9.58
N LEU A 76 2.37 7.43 8.66
CA LEU A 76 1.25 8.36 8.81
C LEU A 76 0.22 7.89 9.87
N PHE A 77 0.19 6.60 10.17
CA PHE A 77 -0.77 5.96 11.06
C PHE A 77 -0.14 5.47 12.37
N VAL A 78 1.18 5.41 12.43
CA VAL A 78 1.94 4.87 13.56
C VAL A 78 2.59 6.01 14.33
N ASP A 79 2.31 6.09 15.62
CA ASP A 79 2.98 7.06 16.49
C ASP A 79 4.46 6.68 16.64
N PRO A 80 5.41 7.60 16.35
CA PRO A 80 6.84 7.33 16.48
C PRO A 80 7.31 7.02 17.91
N ASP A 81 6.55 7.42 18.93
CA ASP A 81 6.82 7.07 20.33
C ASP A 81 6.39 5.63 20.65
N VAL A 82 5.42 5.07 19.90
CA VAL A 82 4.97 3.68 20.03
C VAL A 82 5.85 2.74 19.20
N VAL A 83 6.11 3.10 17.93
CA VAL A 83 7.03 2.37 17.07
C VAL A 83 7.99 3.36 16.40
N PRO A 84 9.26 3.40 16.84
CA PRO A 84 10.25 4.27 16.23
C PRO A 84 10.41 4.00 14.73
N PRO A 85 10.67 5.03 13.90
CA PRO A 85 10.77 4.86 12.43
C PRO A 85 11.79 3.80 11.98
N ALA A 86 12.89 3.65 12.71
CA ALA A 86 13.90 2.63 12.43
C ALA A 86 13.37 1.21 12.70
N ASP A 87 12.57 1.04 13.76
CA ASP A 87 11.94 -0.24 14.08
C ASP A 87 10.83 -0.58 13.10
N LEU A 88 10.02 0.40 12.68
CA LEU A 88 8.99 0.21 11.64
C LEU A 88 9.62 -0.32 10.35
N ARG A 89 10.70 0.32 9.86
CA ARG A 89 11.43 -0.15 8.66
C ARG A 89 11.98 -1.56 8.84
N ARG A 90 12.54 -1.86 10.01
CA ARG A 90 13.07 -3.20 10.32
C ARG A 90 11.97 -4.26 10.31
N LEU A 91 10.80 -3.96 10.87
CA LEU A 91 9.64 -4.85 10.87
C LEU A 91 9.17 -5.13 9.43
N LEU A 92 9.00 -4.08 8.62
CA LEU A 92 8.55 -4.23 7.23
C LEU A 92 9.55 -5.02 6.38
N ALA A 93 10.85 -4.74 6.52
CA ALA A 93 11.88 -5.51 5.83
C ALA A 93 11.83 -7.00 6.20
N ALA A 94 11.58 -7.32 7.47
CA ALA A 94 11.45 -8.71 7.92
C ALA A 94 10.14 -9.37 7.44
N SER A 95 9.01 -8.65 7.45
CA SER A 95 7.70 -9.15 7.00
C SER A 95 7.72 -9.54 5.53
N TYR A 96 8.33 -8.72 4.67
CA TYR A 96 8.33 -8.93 3.23
C TYR A 96 9.53 -9.71 2.69
N ALA A 97 10.52 -10.05 3.53
CA ALA A 97 11.73 -10.80 3.11
C ALA A 97 11.46 -12.19 2.51
N LYS A 98 10.29 -12.78 2.76
CA LYS A 98 9.91 -14.11 2.27
C LYS A 98 9.10 -14.09 0.97
N PHE A 99 8.84 -12.90 0.41
CA PHE A 99 8.18 -12.81 -0.89
C PHE A 99 9.17 -13.21 -1.99
N GLU A 100 8.71 -14.04 -2.92
CA GLU A 100 9.57 -14.60 -3.97
C GLU A 100 9.86 -13.60 -5.08
N HIS A 101 8.98 -12.60 -5.26
CA HIS A 101 9.12 -11.57 -6.28
C HIS A 101 9.83 -10.32 -5.72
N PRO A 102 10.85 -9.76 -6.41
CA PRO A 102 11.62 -8.60 -5.92
C PRO A 102 10.76 -7.34 -5.74
N ASP A 103 9.74 -7.15 -6.59
CA ASP A 103 8.81 -6.02 -6.46
C ASP A 103 7.70 -6.25 -5.41
N ILE A 104 7.65 -7.44 -4.79
CA ILE A 104 6.64 -7.90 -3.81
C ILE A 104 5.23 -8.03 -4.42
N THR A 105 4.71 -6.97 -5.04
CA THR A 105 3.42 -6.91 -5.73
C THR A 105 3.58 -6.34 -7.16
N PRO A 106 4.03 -7.14 -8.14
CA PRO A 106 4.26 -6.64 -9.50
C PRO A 106 2.94 -6.29 -10.21
N LEU A 107 3.01 -5.29 -11.09
CA LEU A 107 1.91 -4.87 -11.94
C LEU A 107 2.13 -5.41 -13.37
N VAL A 108 1.31 -6.36 -13.79
CA VAL A 108 1.46 -7.08 -15.06
C VAL A 108 0.39 -6.63 -16.05
N PRO A 109 0.74 -6.18 -17.27
CA PRO A 109 -0.25 -5.85 -18.29
C PRO A 109 -0.98 -7.10 -18.78
N LEU A 110 -2.30 -7.03 -18.90
CA LEU A 110 -3.09 -8.08 -19.54
C LEU A 110 -3.08 -7.89 -21.04
N SER A 111 -2.46 -8.83 -21.75
CA SER A 111 -2.64 -8.97 -23.19
C SER A 111 -4.06 -9.47 -23.45
N ARG A 112 -4.85 -8.71 -24.21
CA ARG A 112 -6.14 -9.20 -24.71
C ARG A 112 -5.84 -10.26 -25.75
N GLY A 113 -6.34 -11.49 -25.56
CA GLY A 113 -6.20 -12.53 -26.57
C GLY A 113 -6.75 -12.03 -27.91
N GLU A 114 -5.94 -12.14 -28.96
CA GLU A 114 -6.44 -11.96 -30.33
C GLU A 114 -7.51 -13.03 -30.56
N ASP A 115 -8.74 -12.62 -30.86
CA ASP A 115 -9.80 -13.52 -31.32
C ASP A 115 -9.31 -14.17 -32.62
N LYS A 116 -8.68 -15.34 -32.53
CA LYS A 116 -8.36 -16.18 -33.69
C LYS A 116 -9.63 -16.88 -34.16
N ASP A 117 -10.60 -16.11 -34.62
CA ASP A 117 -11.62 -16.60 -35.54
C ASP A 117 -11.04 -16.63 -36.95
N SER A 118 -9.94 -17.36 -37.13
CA SER A 118 -9.49 -17.77 -38.46
C SER A 118 -10.23 -19.06 -38.82
N ASN A 119 -11.51 -18.93 -39.16
CA ASN A 119 -12.11 -19.82 -40.14
C ASN A 119 -12.04 -19.05 -41.47
N GLY A 120 -11.20 -19.55 -42.38
CA GLY A 120 -10.78 -18.82 -43.57
C GLY A 120 -11.94 -18.38 -44.46
N ASP A 121 -11.86 -17.14 -44.91
CA ASP A 121 -12.39 -16.73 -46.20
C ASP A 121 -11.45 -15.68 -46.79
N ASP A 122 -11.18 -15.84 -48.07
CA ASP A 122 -10.07 -15.24 -48.78
C ASP A 122 -10.51 -13.85 -49.28
N GLY A 123 -9.91 -12.77 -48.79
CA GLY A 123 -10.30 -11.43 -49.24
C GLY A 123 -9.35 -10.33 -48.82
N GLU A 124 -8.75 -9.68 -49.82
CA GLU A 124 -7.84 -8.54 -49.72
C GLU A 124 -8.32 -7.42 -48.79
N GLY A 125 -7.37 -6.77 -48.09
CA GLY A 125 -7.59 -5.44 -47.53
C GLY A 125 -6.79 -5.18 -46.27
N GLY A 126 -5.67 -4.49 -46.42
CA GLY A 126 -4.92 -3.95 -45.28
C GLY A 126 -5.75 -3.00 -44.42
N GLY A 127 -5.64 -3.16 -43.11
CA GLY A 127 -6.19 -2.26 -42.10
C GLY A 127 -5.79 -2.80 -40.74
N GLY A 128 -4.86 -2.12 -40.06
CA GLY A 128 -4.16 -2.63 -38.89
C GLY A 128 -5.03 -2.91 -37.66
N ASP A 129 -4.37 -3.29 -36.57
CA ASP A 129 -4.88 -3.06 -35.22
C ASP A 129 -4.31 -1.72 -34.71
N PRO A 130 -4.96 -0.58 -34.99
CA PRO A 130 -4.60 0.66 -34.36
C PRO A 130 -5.34 0.66 -33.03
N LEU A 131 -4.68 0.30 -31.92
CA LEU A 131 -5.11 0.62 -30.55
C LEU A 131 -6.59 1.02 -30.48
N ARG A 132 -7.52 0.05 -30.56
CA ARG A 132 -8.96 0.33 -30.72
C ARG A 132 -9.33 1.55 -29.89
N GLU A 133 -9.62 2.67 -30.59
CA GLU A 133 -9.82 3.98 -29.99
C GLU A 133 -10.88 3.84 -28.88
N GLY A 134 -10.45 4.01 -27.62
CA GLY A 134 -11.30 3.84 -26.45
C GLY A 134 -11.07 2.60 -25.57
N THR A 135 -10.03 1.79 -25.82
CA THR A 135 -9.68 0.69 -24.90
C THR A 135 -8.55 1.12 -23.95
N HIS A 136 -8.86 1.24 -22.66
CA HIS A 136 -7.84 1.50 -21.62
C HIS A 136 -6.98 0.25 -21.39
N PRO A 137 -5.66 0.40 -21.17
CA PRO A 137 -4.81 -0.72 -20.82
C PRO A 137 -5.27 -1.32 -19.49
N VAL A 138 -5.33 -2.65 -19.43
CA VAL A 138 -5.72 -3.38 -18.23
C VAL A 138 -4.47 -4.02 -17.62
N TYR A 139 -4.34 -3.91 -16.31
CA TYR A 139 -3.24 -4.50 -15.55
C TYR A 139 -3.78 -5.38 -14.43
N VAL A 140 -2.98 -6.37 -14.03
CA VAL A 140 -3.17 -7.19 -12.83
C VAL A 140 -2.08 -6.83 -11.83
N LEU A 141 -2.49 -6.44 -10.63
CA LEU A 141 -1.58 -6.37 -9.49
C LEU A 141 -1.53 -7.75 -8.84
N GLU A 142 -0.40 -8.43 -8.98
CA GLU A 142 -0.24 -9.78 -8.44
C GLU A 142 0.09 -9.70 -6.94
N LEU A 143 -0.79 -10.26 -6.11
CA LEU A 143 -0.65 -10.25 -4.64
C LEU A 143 -0.37 -11.66 -4.07
N PHE A 144 0.08 -12.60 -4.90
CA PHE A 144 0.20 -14.02 -4.55
C PHE A 144 1.66 -14.51 -4.52
N HIS A 145 2.63 -13.61 -4.42
CA HIS A 145 4.07 -13.95 -4.35
C HIS A 145 4.58 -14.17 -2.92
N GLY A 146 3.67 -14.22 -1.95
CA GLY A 146 3.97 -14.50 -0.55
C GLY A 146 3.98 -16.00 -0.22
N PRO A 147 4.32 -16.36 1.03
CA PRO A 147 4.54 -17.75 1.45
C PRO A 147 3.35 -18.70 1.30
N THR A 148 2.12 -18.18 1.25
CA THR A 148 0.89 -18.97 1.10
C THR A 148 0.25 -18.82 -0.27
N LEU A 149 0.93 -18.14 -1.19
CA LEU A 149 0.44 -17.83 -2.54
C LEU A 149 -0.91 -17.08 -2.52
N SER A 150 -1.10 -16.21 -1.52
CA SER A 150 -2.35 -15.48 -1.36
C SER A 150 -2.14 -14.05 -0.89
N PHE A 151 -3.06 -13.15 -1.25
CA PHE A 151 -2.98 -11.73 -0.89
C PHE A 151 -2.95 -11.47 0.63
N LYS A 152 -3.39 -12.44 1.43
CA LYS A 152 -3.37 -12.34 2.90
C LYS A 152 -1.94 -12.26 3.44
N ASP A 153 -0.96 -12.78 2.71
CA ASP A 153 0.46 -12.70 3.07
C ASP A 153 0.97 -11.26 3.17
N VAL A 154 0.30 -10.29 2.54
CA VAL A 154 0.71 -8.88 2.59
C VAL A 154 0.48 -8.28 3.99
N ALA A 155 -0.48 -8.82 4.75
CA ALA A 155 -0.90 -8.31 6.06
C ALA A 155 -0.60 -9.24 7.24
N MET A 156 -0.31 -10.53 7.00
CA MET A 156 -0.15 -11.58 8.02
C MET A 156 1.30 -11.78 8.49
#